data_AF-A0A8S2A0V3-F1
#
_entry.id   AF-A0A8S2A0V3-F1
#
_cell.length_a   1.000
_cell.length_b   1.000
_cell.length_c   1.000
_cell.angle_alpha   90.00
_cell.angle_beta   90.00
_cell.angle_gamma   90.00
#
_symmetry.space_group_name_H-M   'P 1'
#
loop_
_entity.id
_entity.type
_entity.pdbx_description
1 polymer ?
#
loop_
_entity_poly.entity_id
_entity_poly.type
_entity_poly.pdbx_seq_one_letter_code
_entity_poly.pdbx_strand_id
1 'polypeptide(L)'
;MGLAKVSCFLFAILFLINGGSSTTFTIVNQCNYTVWPGLLSGAGTSPLPTTGFSLNSSESRLISIPAAWSGRIWGRTLCNQDETTGKFTCVTGDCGSNQIECSGAGAIPPATLAEFTLNGDGNLDFYDVSLVDGYNVPMTIVPHGGAIGVGKCNATGCAADLNGVCPEQLKLTVEAGTAAVACKSACEAFGTPEFCCSGAFGTPDTCKPSEYSGFFKKACPTAYSYAYDDGTSTFTCSGADYVITFCPSPSSSEDLKSASPPRLQPDVLNVSDASQRISVALSLGVLAVAVSWLEPKVITIDVSQAQKLLHSGYTFLDVRTVEEFEEGHVDLEKVLNVPYWLYTPQGEEINPNFLKHVSSLCNQTDHLVLGCKSGVRSLYASKVLVSSGFKNVKNMDGGYIAWVDKRFPVKVEHKELKYDEL
;
A
#
# COMPACT_ATOMS: atom_id res chain seq x y z
N MET A 1 16.99 34.64 60.83
CA MET A 1 17.03 34.75 59.35
C MET A 1 18.38 34.25 58.89
N GLY A 2 18.41 33.18 58.10
CA GLY A 2 19.65 32.59 57.57
C GLY A 2 19.74 31.10 57.85
N LEU A 3 19.53 30.29 56.81
CA LEU A 3 20.17 28.99 56.65
C LEU A 3 20.17 28.61 55.17
N ALA A 4 21.38 28.49 54.63
CA ALA A 4 21.70 28.07 53.28
C ALA A 4 21.35 26.60 53.05
N LYS A 5 20.90 26.26 51.83
CA LYS A 5 21.23 25.01 51.12
C LYS A 5 21.17 25.23 49.62
N VAL A 6 22.33 25.43 49.02
CA VAL A 6 22.58 25.19 47.59
C VAL A 6 22.58 23.66 47.44
N SER A 7 21.65 23.10 46.68
CA SER A 7 21.69 21.69 46.28
C SER A 7 21.75 21.61 44.78
N CYS A 8 22.93 21.24 44.31
CA CYS A 8 23.22 20.78 42.97
C CYS A 8 22.34 19.56 42.67
N PHE A 9 21.48 19.64 41.66
CA PHE A 9 20.92 18.46 41.00
C PHE A 9 20.99 18.70 39.50
N LEU A 10 22.05 18.16 38.89
CA LEU A 10 22.07 17.82 37.47
C LEU A 10 20.89 16.88 37.20
N PHE A 11 19.82 17.38 36.58
CA PHE A 11 18.89 16.52 35.86
C PHE A 11 19.47 16.30 34.46
N ALA A 12 20.25 15.24 34.32
CA ALA A 12 20.61 14.70 33.02
C ALA A 12 19.30 14.18 32.37
N ILE A 13 18.72 15.00 31.48
CA ILE A 13 17.66 14.54 30.57
C ILE A 13 18.36 13.61 29.58
N LEU A 14 18.31 12.31 29.85
CA LEU A 14 18.52 11.27 28.85
C LEU A 14 17.41 11.44 27.80
N PHE A 15 17.71 12.20 26.75
CA PHE A 15 16.98 12.12 25.50
C PHE A 15 17.15 10.70 24.95
N LEU A 16 16.19 9.83 25.25
CA LEU A 16 15.96 8.64 24.45
C LEU A 16 15.42 9.14 23.11
N ILE A 17 16.34 9.39 22.19
CA ILE A 17 16.09 9.44 20.75
C ILE A 17 15.49 8.08 20.34
N ASN A 18 14.16 7.96 20.40
CA ASN A 18 13.47 6.93 19.64
C ASN A 18 13.51 7.38 18.18
N GLY A 19 14.61 7.06 17.51
CA GLY A 19 14.67 7.09 16.06
C GLY A 19 13.65 6.09 15.54
N GLY A 20 12.52 6.59 15.03
CA GLY A 20 11.68 5.80 14.14
C GLY A 20 12.55 5.45 12.93
N SER A 21 12.71 4.15 12.65
CA SER A 21 13.46 3.70 11.48
C SER A 21 12.67 4.13 10.24
N SER A 22 13.08 5.22 9.59
CA SER A 22 12.52 5.61 8.29
C SER A 22 13.02 4.65 7.24
N THR A 23 12.11 4.14 6.41
CA THR A 23 12.48 3.33 5.24
C THR A 23 12.96 4.26 4.14
N THR A 24 14.01 3.90 3.42
CA THR A 24 14.52 4.67 2.29
C THR A 24 14.19 3.97 0.98
N PHE A 25 13.58 4.70 0.05
CA PHE A 25 13.43 4.27 -1.32
C PHE A 25 14.52 4.90 -2.19
N THR A 26 15.24 4.07 -2.93
CA THR A 26 16.18 4.48 -3.98
C THR A 26 15.51 4.25 -5.33
N ILE A 27 15.09 5.32 -5.99
CA ILE A 27 14.45 5.25 -7.31
C ILE A 27 15.52 5.44 -8.37
N VAL A 28 15.73 4.46 -9.23
CA VAL A 28 16.81 4.39 -10.21
C VAL A 28 16.23 4.34 -11.62
N ASN A 29 16.76 5.15 -12.53
CA ASN A 29 16.44 5.05 -13.95
C ASN A 29 17.60 4.41 -14.72
N GLN A 30 17.44 3.15 -15.13
CA GLN A 30 18.38 2.46 -16.04
C GLN A 30 17.92 2.51 -17.50
N CYS A 31 16.81 3.19 -17.81
CA CYS A 31 16.41 3.41 -19.18
C CYS A 31 17.43 4.31 -19.88
N ASN A 32 17.51 4.21 -21.21
CA ASN A 32 18.31 5.12 -22.05
C ASN A 32 17.58 6.45 -22.36
N TYR A 33 16.46 6.70 -21.67
CA TYR A 33 15.64 7.91 -21.78
C TYR A 33 15.24 8.41 -20.39
N THR A 34 14.83 9.68 -20.30
CA THR A 34 14.31 10.27 -19.06
C THR A 34 12.96 9.66 -18.71
N VAL A 35 12.80 9.32 -17.43
CA VAL A 35 11.52 8.92 -16.83
C VAL A 35 11.12 10.02 -15.86
N TRP A 36 9.82 10.28 -15.72
CA TRP A 36 9.31 11.20 -14.70
C TRP A 36 8.53 10.41 -13.65
N PRO A 37 9.16 9.96 -12.56
CA PRO A 37 8.45 9.24 -11.52
C PRO A 37 7.27 10.05 -10.97
N GLY A 38 6.15 9.36 -10.76
CA GLY A 38 4.99 9.85 -10.01
C GLY A 38 4.86 9.05 -8.71
N LEU A 39 4.47 9.72 -7.63
CA LEU A 39 4.31 9.10 -6.31
C LEU A 39 2.97 9.52 -5.73
N LEU A 40 2.21 8.54 -5.30
CA LEU A 40 0.92 8.75 -4.64
C LEU A 40 0.94 8.10 -3.26
N SER A 41 0.72 8.91 -2.24
CA SER A 41 0.46 8.42 -0.88
C SER A 41 -1.01 8.00 -0.78
N GLY A 42 -1.25 6.81 -0.22
CA GLY A 42 -2.59 6.29 0.05
C GLY A 42 -3.31 7.08 1.14
N ALA A 43 -4.63 6.99 1.15
CA ALA A 43 -5.47 7.68 2.12
C ALA A 43 -5.07 7.32 3.56
N GLY A 44 -4.96 8.34 4.42
CA GLY A 44 -4.62 8.17 5.84
C GLY A 44 -3.13 7.93 6.12
N THR A 45 -2.26 8.07 5.12
CA THR A 45 -0.79 8.00 5.30
C THR A 45 -0.17 9.40 5.22
N SER A 46 1.00 9.58 5.85
CA SER A 46 1.70 10.86 5.75
C SER A 46 2.15 11.14 4.31
N PRO A 47 1.97 12.38 3.80
CA PRO A 47 2.38 12.71 2.45
C PRO A 47 3.89 12.65 2.31
N LEU A 48 4.35 12.31 1.11
CA LEU A 48 5.76 12.37 0.73
C LEU A 48 6.21 13.82 0.45
N PRO A 49 7.53 14.11 0.56
CA PRO A 49 8.07 15.44 0.25
C PRO A 49 7.96 15.84 -1.23
N THR A 50 7.66 14.89 -2.11
CA THR A 50 7.40 15.09 -3.55
C THR A 50 6.41 14.03 -4.03
N THR A 51 5.59 14.41 -5.00
CA THR A 51 4.63 13.57 -5.72
C THR A 51 5.03 13.35 -7.18
N GLY A 52 6.11 13.99 -7.65
CA GLY A 52 6.69 13.70 -8.95
C GLY A 52 7.92 14.53 -9.27
N PHE A 53 8.81 13.97 -10.08
CA PHE A 53 10.07 14.62 -10.47
C PHE A 53 10.60 14.06 -11.80
N SER A 54 11.62 14.70 -12.36
CA SER A 54 12.39 14.18 -13.51
C SER A 54 13.53 13.31 -13.02
N LEU A 55 13.80 12.20 -13.70
CA LEU A 55 14.91 11.30 -13.43
C LEU A 55 15.58 10.91 -14.75
N ASN A 56 16.76 11.47 -15.02
CA ASN A 56 17.47 11.23 -16.27
C ASN A 56 18.04 9.81 -16.35
N SER A 57 18.46 9.40 -17.55
CA SER A 57 19.13 8.12 -17.72
C SER A 57 20.33 7.97 -16.78
N SER A 58 20.44 6.82 -16.13
CA SER A 58 21.45 6.47 -15.12
C SER A 58 21.39 7.30 -13.81
N GLU A 59 20.36 8.13 -13.63
CA GLU A 59 20.17 8.89 -12.40
C GLU A 59 19.44 8.06 -11.33
N SER A 60 19.70 8.37 -10.07
CA SER A 60 18.98 7.83 -8.93
C SER A 60 18.58 8.91 -7.94
N ARG A 61 17.43 8.76 -7.28
CA ARG A 61 16.97 9.65 -6.22
C ARG A 61 16.57 8.87 -4.97
N LEU A 62 17.05 9.34 -3.82
CA LEU A 62 16.66 8.85 -2.50
C LEU A 62 15.44 9.58 -1.99
N ILE A 63 14.50 8.84 -1.41
CA ILE A 63 13.31 9.37 -0.76
C ILE A 63 13.16 8.68 0.59
N SER A 64 13.11 9.50 1.65
CA SER A 64 12.77 9.00 2.98
C SER A 64 11.26 8.81 3.07
N ILE A 65 10.84 7.60 3.40
CA ILE A 65 9.45 7.19 3.46
C ILE A 65 9.01 7.13 4.93
N PRO A 66 7.87 7.79 5.28
CA PRO A 66 7.31 7.70 6.61
C PRO A 66 7.02 6.26 7.02
N ALA A 67 7.11 5.97 8.32
CA ALA A 67 6.66 4.70 8.86
C ALA A 67 5.16 4.50 8.57
N ALA A 68 4.74 3.24 8.38
CA ALA A 68 3.37 2.88 8.02
C ALA A 68 2.84 3.56 6.74
N TRP A 69 3.73 4.02 5.85
CA TRP A 69 3.34 4.55 4.55
C TRP A 69 2.80 3.44 3.64
N SER A 70 1.74 3.75 2.92
CA SER A 70 1.21 2.92 1.86
C SER A 70 0.90 3.80 0.67
N GLY A 71 1.15 3.31 -0.53
CA GLY A 71 1.01 4.09 -1.73
C GLY A 71 1.65 3.40 -2.93
N ARG A 72 1.77 4.15 -4.01
CA ARG A 72 2.27 3.64 -5.29
C ARG A 72 3.22 4.61 -5.98
N ILE A 73 4.12 4.02 -6.77
CA ILE A 73 5.13 4.72 -7.56
C ILE A 73 5.04 4.20 -8.99
N TRP A 74 5.12 5.08 -9.97
CA TRP A 74 5.13 4.71 -11.38
C TRP A 74 6.07 5.62 -12.18
N GLY A 75 6.40 5.21 -13.40
CA GLY A 75 7.21 6.02 -14.31
C GLY A 75 6.35 6.60 -15.42
N ARG A 76 6.41 7.93 -15.62
CA ARG A 76 5.84 8.58 -16.80
C ARG A 76 6.87 8.64 -17.93
N THR A 77 6.44 8.44 -19.17
CA THR A 77 7.31 8.48 -20.34
C THR A 77 6.74 9.38 -21.44
N LEU A 78 7.63 9.80 -22.36
CA LEU A 78 7.29 10.69 -23.48
C LEU A 78 6.61 11.98 -23.00
N CYS A 79 7.19 12.57 -21.95
CA CYS A 79 6.66 13.79 -21.37
C CYS A 79 7.18 15.02 -22.09
N ASN A 80 6.33 16.04 -22.19
CA ASN A 80 6.68 17.34 -22.75
C ASN A 80 6.11 18.46 -21.89
N GLN A 81 6.83 19.59 -21.82
CA GLN A 81 6.28 20.82 -21.29
C GLN A 81 5.98 21.75 -22.46
N ASP A 82 4.71 22.09 -22.63
CA ASP A 82 4.30 23.04 -23.65
C ASP A 82 4.86 24.44 -23.32
N GLU A 83 5.71 24.98 -24.18
CA GLU A 83 6.42 26.23 -23.93
C GLU A 83 5.50 27.45 -23.85
N THR A 84 4.30 27.38 -24.44
CA THR A 84 3.35 28.50 -24.49
C THR A 84 2.46 28.55 -23.25
N THR A 85 2.00 27.38 -22.80
CA THR A 85 1.03 27.22 -21.71
C THR A 85 1.68 26.80 -20.41
N GLY A 86 2.93 26.33 -20.44
CA GLY A 86 3.66 25.76 -19.31
C GLY A 86 3.14 24.40 -18.84
N LYS A 87 2.14 23.83 -19.53
CA LYS A 87 1.51 22.56 -19.15
C LYS A 87 2.47 21.40 -19.40
N PHE A 88 2.66 20.58 -18.37
CA PHE A 88 3.42 19.35 -18.45
C PHE A 88 2.47 18.16 -18.65
N THR A 89 2.68 17.39 -19.72
CA THR A 89 1.88 16.21 -20.04
C THR A 89 2.77 15.06 -20.50
N CYS A 90 2.32 13.83 -20.27
CA CYS A 90 2.99 12.61 -20.70
C CYS A 90 2.07 11.73 -21.54
N VAL A 91 2.65 10.94 -22.45
CA VAL A 91 1.85 9.97 -23.23
C VAL A 91 1.44 8.78 -22.38
N THR A 92 2.31 8.33 -21.47
CA THR A 92 2.04 7.17 -20.61
C THR A 92 2.18 7.53 -19.13
N GLY A 93 1.29 6.98 -18.31
CA GLY A 93 1.27 7.19 -16.86
C GLY A 93 1.01 8.63 -16.41
N ASP A 94 0.55 9.52 -17.29
CA ASP A 94 0.27 10.92 -16.95
C ASP A 94 -0.68 11.00 -15.74
N CYS A 95 -0.52 12.00 -14.89
CA CYS A 95 -1.35 12.16 -13.69
C CYS A 95 -2.35 13.31 -13.78
N GLY A 96 -2.50 13.95 -14.94
CA GLY A 96 -3.50 14.98 -15.20
C GLY A 96 -3.30 16.29 -14.43
N SER A 97 -2.23 16.43 -13.65
CA SER A 97 -1.96 17.63 -12.84
C SER A 97 -1.51 18.83 -13.69
N ASN A 98 -1.14 18.60 -14.95
CA ASN A 98 -0.46 19.56 -15.84
C ASN A 98 0.89 20.05 -15.29
N GLN A 99 1.47 19.35 -14.31
CA GLN A 99 2.72 19.68 -13.65
C GLN A 99 3.59 18.43 -13.49
N ILE A 100 4.90 18.62 -13.25
CA ILE A 100 5.78 17.50 -12.89
C ILE A 100 5.30 16.84 -11.58
N GLU A 101 4.86 17.63 -10.61
CA GLU A 101 4.24 17.15 -9.38
C GLU A 101 2.82 16.62 -9.64
N CYS A 102 2.51 15.39 -9.20
CA CYS A 102 1.19 14.79 -9.40
C CYS A 102 0.13 15.25 -8.41
N SER A 103 0.51 15.93 -7.32
CA SER A 103 -0.41 16.64 -6.41
C SER A 103 -1.54 15.77 -5.86
N GLY A 104 -1.26 14.50 -5.58
CA GLY A 104 -2.25 13.53 -5.07
C GLY A 104 -3.10 12.85 -6.14
N ALA A 105 -2.86 13.13 -7.43
CA ALA A 105 -3.44 12.37 -8.52
C ALA A 105 -2.65 11.08 -8.80
N GLY A 106 -3.35 10.02 -9.19
CA GLY A 106 -2.76 8.77 -9.65
C GLY A 106 -2.37 8.79 -11.12
N ALA A 107 -1.68 7.75 -11.56
CA ALA A 107 -1.43 7.51 -12.98
C ALA A 107 -2.76 7.28 -13.74
N ILE A 108 -2.86 7.84 -14.94
CA ILE A 108 -3.83 7.45 -15.95
C ILE A 108 -3.24 6.22 -16.67
N PRO A 109 -3.92 5.05 -16.61
CA PRO A 109 -3.46 3.84 -17.28
C PRO A 109 -3.26 4.02 -18.80
N PRO A 110 -2.37 3.24 -19.44
CA PRO A 110 -1.57 2.16 -18.87
C PRO A 110 -0.33 2.63 -18.08
N ALA A 111 -0.09 2.01 -16.92
CA ALA A 111 1.09 2.29 -16.09
C ALA A 111 1.51 1.06 -15.28
N THR A 112 2.80 0.72 -15.34
CA THR A 112 3.41 -0.24 -14.40
C THR A 112 3.55 0.41 -13.04
N LEU A 113 3.03 -0.25 -12.00
CA LEU A 113 3.02 0.28 -10.63
C LEU A 113 3.97 -0.50 -9.73
N ALA A 114 4.69 0.20 -8.86
CA ALA A 114 5.28 -0.35 -7.65
C ALA A 114 4.39 0.04 -6.47
N GLU A 115 3.85 -0.95 -5.78
CA GLU A 115 2.89 -0.75 -4.69
C GLU A 115 3.53 -1.17 -3.36
N PHE A 116 3.22 -0.43 -2.29
CA PHE A 116 3.76 -0.69 -0.97
C PHE A 116 2.70 -0.48 0.12
N THR A 117 2.82 -1.29 1.17
CA THR A 117 2.26 -1.06 2.50
C THR A 117 3.36 -1.37 3.51
N LEU A 118 4.07 -0.35 3.98
CA LEU A 118 5.13 -0.49 4.98
C LEU A 118 4.51 -0.70 6.37
N ASN A 119 5.19 -1.48 7.22
CA ASN A 119 4.74 -1.78 8.59
C ASN A 119 3.26 -2.19 8.66
N GLY A 120 2.80 -2.96 7.68
CA GLY A 120 1.46 -3.50 7.57
C GLY A 120 1.21 -4.63 8.56
N ASP A 121 0.48 -5.66 8.13
CA ASP A 121 0.19 -6.79 8.99
C ASP A 121 1.48 -7.48 9.50
N GLY A 122 1.47 -7.89 10.77
CA GLY A 122 2.65 -8.46 11.42
C GLY A 122 3.87 -7.54 11.51
N ASN A 123 3.70 -6.22 11.29
CA ASN A 123 4.80 -5.27 11.12
C ASN A 123 5.73 -5.63 9.94
N LEU A 124 5.17 -6.32 8.93
CA LEU A 124 5.81 -6.60 7.67
C LEU A 124 5.50 -5.48 6.68
N ASP A 125 6.47 -5.19 5.85
CA ASP A 125 6.25 -4.44 4.63
C ASP A 125 5.67 -5.40 3.59
N PHE A 126 4.62 -4.97 2.90
CA PHE A 126 4.06 -5.63 1.73
C PHE A 126 4.42 -4.80 0.51
N TYR A 127 4.88 -5.44 -0.55
CA TYR A 127 5.24 -4.76 -1.78
C TYR A 127 5.08 -5.67 -2.98
N ASP A 128 4.87 -5.06 -4.13
CA ASP A 128 4.71 -5.74 -5.40
C ASP A 128 4.91 -4.79 -6.58
N VAL A 129 5.15 -5.39 -7.75
CA VAL A 129 4.95 -4.71 -9.01
C VAL A 129 3.65 -5.19 -9.62
N SER A 130 2.82 -4.27 -10.06
CA SER A 130 1.47 -4.53 -10.55
C SER A 130 1.30 -4.06 -11.99
N LEU A 131 0.73 -4.96 -12.80
CA LEU A 131 0.34 -4.74 -14.20
C LEU A 131 -1.19 -4.75 -14.35
N VAL A 132 -1.93 -4.63 -13.24
CA VAL A 132 -3.40 -4.54 -13.22
C VAL A 132 -3.86 -3.32 -14.02
N ASP A 133 -3.14 -2.20 -13.89
CA ASP A 133 -3.33 -0.96 -14.64
C ASP A 133 -2.52 -0.95 -15.95
N GLY A 134 -2.07 -2.12 -16.43
CA GLY A 134 -1.29 -2.26 -17.65
C GLY A 134 0.22 -2.07 -17.45
N TYR A 135 0.91 -1.86 -18.56
CA TYR A 135 2.36 -1.79 -18.63
C TYR A 135 2.81 -0.62 -19.50
N ASN A 136 3.84 0.11 -19.10
CA ASN A 136 4.46 1.14 -19.95
C ASN A 136 5.99 1.10 -19.89
N VAL A 137 6.57 0.92 -18.70
CA VAL A 137 8.03 0.88 -18.47
C VAL A 137 8.39 -0.34 -17.62
N PRO A 138 9.45 -1.11 -17.95
CA PRO A 138 9.87 -2.23 -17.12
C PRO A 138 10.30 -1.73 -15.74
N MET A 139 9.97 -2.49 -14.69
CA MET A 139 10.17 -2.07 -13.31
C MET A 139 10.47 -3.26 -12.40
N THR A 140 11.37 -3.07 -11.43
CA THR A 140 11.61 -4.02 -10.34
C THR A 140 11.68 -3.33 -9.00
N ILE A 141 11.37 -4.08 -7.95
CA ILE A 141 11.59 -3.71 -6.55
C ILE A 141 12.56 -4.74 -5.96
N VAL A 142 13.66 -4.25 -5.41
CA VAL A 142 14.64 -5.08 -4.70
C VAL A 142 14.79 -4.54 -3.27
N PRO A 143 14.38 -5.29 -2.24
CA PRO A 143 14.67 -4.91 -0.86
C PRO A 143 16.17 -5.01 -0.57
N HIS A 144 16.69 -4.07 0.22
CA HIS A 144 18.06 -4.04 0.70
C HIS A 144 18.10 -4.04 2.23
N GLY A 145 18.88 -4.95 2.81
CA GLY A 145 18.82 -5.23 4.24
C GLY A 145 17.65 -6.13 4.59
N GLY A 146 16.94 -5.81 5.66
CA GLY A 146 15.83 -6.62 6.17
C GLY A 146 16.20 -7.54 7.33
N ALA A 147 15.23 -7.79 8.19
CA ALA A 147 15.38 -8.69 9.33
C ALA A 147 15.50 -10.14 8.87
N ILE A 148 16.60 -10.79 9.25
CA ILE A 148 16.87 -12.19 8.89
C ILE A 148 15.75 -13.09 9.43
N GLY A 149 15.10 -13.85 8.55
CA GLY A 149 14.07 -14.82 8.91
C GLY A 149 12.67 -14.23 9.12
N VAL A 150 12.45 -12.94 8.83
CA VAL A 150 11.15 -12.26 8.94
C VAL A 150 10.80 -11.59 7.61
N GLY A 151 9.79 -12.12 6.92
CA GLY A 151 9.54 -11.81 5.51
C GLY A 151 10.55 -12.49 4.57
N LYS A 152 10.16 -12.75 3.33
CA LYS A 152 11.07 -13.41 2.36
C LYS A 152 12.09 -12.43 1.76
N CYS A 153 11.75 -11.14 1.72
CA CYS A 153 12.59 -10.08 1.15
C CYS A 153 13.10 -10.43 -0.26
N ASN A 154 12.25 -11.06 -1.08
CA ASN A 154 12.59 -11.40 -2.45
C ASN A 154 12.34 -10.21 -3.38
N ALA A 155 13.17 -10.09 -4.41
CA ALA A 155 12.89 -9.16 -5.50
C ALA A 155 11.60 -9.53 -6.24
N THR A 156 10.91 -8.51 -6.74
CA THR A 156 9.71 -8.63 -7.59
C THR A 156 9.79 -7.64 -8.74
N GLY A 157 9.00 -7.85 -9.79
CA GLY A 157 9.01 -6.98 -10.96
C GLY A 157 8.71 -7.62 -12.29
N CYS A 158 8.90 -6.81 -13.31
CA CYS A 158 8.75 -7.08 -14.72
C CYS A 158 9.90 -6.41 -15.48
N ALA A 159 10.99 -7.17 -15.71
CA ALA A 159 12.16 -6.68 -16.44
C ALA A 159 12.02 -6.83 -17.98
N ALA A 160 11.06 -7.63 -18.44
CA ALA A 160 10.80 -7.81 -19.86
C ALA A 160 10.19 -6.54 -20.47
N ASP A 161 10.56 -6.24 -21.72
CA ASP A 161 9.88 -5.23 -22.53
C ASP A 161 8.60 -5.83 -23.13
N LEU A 162 7.45 -5.42 -22.60
CA LEU A 162 6.15 -5.90 -23.08
C LEU A 162 5.58 -5.05 -24.20
N ASN A 163 6.11 -3.86 -24.46
CA ASN A 163 5.57 -2.95 -25.47
C ASN A 163 5.73 -3.55 -26.87
N GLY A 164 6.91 -4.11 -27.17
CA GLY A 164 7.19 -4.72 -28.47
C GLY A 164 6.38 -5.99 -28.77
N VAL A 165 5.90 -6.69 -27.75
CA VAL A 165 5.15 -7.95 -27.87
C VAL A 165 3.70 -7.84 -27.41
N CYS A 166 3.23 -6.62 -27.13
CA CYS A 166 1.89 -6.35 -26.66
C CYS A 166 0.84 -6.85 -27.68
N PRO A 167 -0.20 -7.60 -27.26
CA PRO A 167 -1.29 -8.00 -28.14
C PRO A 167 -1.94 -6.80 -28.82
N GLU A 168 -2.33 -6.94 -30.09
CA GLU A 168 -2.83 -5.82 -30.91
C GLU A 168 -3.98 -5.05 -30.24
N GLN A 169 -4.89 -5.76 -29.59
CA GLN A 169 -6.07 -5.21 -28.91
C GLN A 169 -5.71 -4.37 -27.67
N LEU A 170 -4.49 -4.53 -27.14
CA LEU A 170 -4.02 -3.87 -25.92
C LEU A 170 -3.01 -2.75 -26.20
N LYS A 171 -2.56 -2.59 -27.45
CA LYS A 171 -1.52 -1.59 -27.77
C LYS A 171 -2.01 -0.17 -27.54
N LEU A 172 -1.19 0.63 -26.88
CA LEU A 172 -1.24 2.08 -26.94
C LEU A 172 -0.11 2.56 -27.85
N THR A 173 -0.45 3.29 -28.91
CA THR A 173 0.50 3.86 -29.88
C THR A 173 0.37 5.38 -29.90
N VAL A 174 1.45 6.11 -30.14
CA VAL A 174 1.40 7.58 -30.33
C VAL A 174 0.70 7.93 -31.66
N GLU A 175 1.02 7.17 -32.71
CA GLU A 175 0.40 7.29 -34.03
C GLU A 175 -0.05 5.91 -34.52
N ALA A 176 -1.16 5.86 -35.26
CA ALA A 176 -1.69 4.62 -35.79
C ALA A 176 -0.66 3.91 -36.69
N GLY A 177 -0.39 2.62 -36.40
CA GLY A 177 0.59 1.82 -37.15
C GLY A 177 2.05 1.96 -36.68
N THR A 178 2.30 2.72 -35.61
CA THR A 178 3.63 2.78 -34.97
C THR A 178 3.81 1.71 -33.90
N ALA A 179 5.04 1.55 -33.40
CA ALA A 179 5.32 0.67 -32.28
C ALA A 179 4.50 1.10 -31.04
N ALA A 180 4.02 0.12 -30.27
CA ALA A 180 3.34 0.41 -29.02
C ALA A 180 4.31 1.07 -28.04
N VAL A 181 3.83 2.09 -27.34
CA VAL A 181 4.57 2.81 -26.30
C VAL A 181 4.12 2.39 -24.90
N ALA A 182 3.00 1.68 -24.81
CA ALA A 182 2.49 1.03 -23.63
C ALA A 182 1.53 -0.11 -24.03
N CYS A 183 1.21 -0.97 -23.06
CA CYS A 183 0.28 -2.09 -23.20
C CYS A 183 -0.82 -1.96 -22.14
N LYS A 184 -2.07 -1.75 -22.56
CA LYS A 184 -3.25 -1.73 -21.70
C LYS A 184 -3.44 -3.08 -21.02
N SER A 185 -3.98 -3.08 -19.81
CA SER A 185 -4.59 -4.30 -19.27
C SER A 185 -5.91 -4.58 -20.00
N ALA A 186 -6.45 -5.79 -19.84
CA ALA A 186 -7.75 -6.12 -20.40
C ALA A 186 -8.88 -5.28 -19.79
N CYS A 187 -8.78 -4.91 -18.50
CA CYS A 187 -9.75 -4.02 -17.88
C CYS A 187 -9.74 -2.66 -18.57
N GLU A 188 -8.57 -2.06 -18.78
CA GLU A 188 -8.44 -0.77 -19.46
C GLU A 188 -8.85 -0.83 -20.94
N ALA A 189 -8.63 -1.95 -21.62
CA ALA A 189 -8.97 -2.09 -23.03
C ALA A 189 -10.46 -2.35 -23.27
N PHE A 190 -11.13 -3.12 -22.41
CA PHE A 190 -12.47 -3.63 -22.68
C PHE A 190 -13.52 -3.20 -21.66
N GLY A 191 -13.12 -2.82 -20.44
CA GLY A 191 -14.02 -2.33 -19.39
C GLY A 191 -15.05 -3.35 -18.89
N THR A 192 -14.88 -4.64 -19.18
CA THR A 192 -15.86 -5.66 -18.79
C THR A 192 -15.67 -6.10 -17.35
N PRO A 193 -16.75 -6.46 -16.62
CA PRO A 193 -16.67 -6.92 -15.25
C PRO A 193 -15.69 -8.07 -15.03
N GLU A 194 -15.59 -9.01 -15.98
CA GLU A 194 -14.69 -10.16 -15.97
C GLU A 194 -13.22 -9.74 -15.92
N PHE A 195 -12.83 -8.72 -16.69
CA PHE A 195 -11.46 -8.26 -16.75
C PHE A 195 -11.11 -7.26 -15.66
N CYS A 196 -12.10 -6.50 -15.19
CA CYS A 196 -11.95 -5.53 -14.11
C CYS A 196 -12.19 -6.10 -12.73
N CYS A 197 -12.54 -7.39 -12.62
CA CYS A 197 -12.92 -8.04 -11.37
C CYS A 197 -13.95 -7.23 -10.58
N SER A 198 -15.03 -6.82 -11.24
CA SER A 198 -16.07 -5.98 -10.65
C SER A 198 -17.46 -6.64 -10.76
N GLY A 199 -18.45 -6.12 -10.02
CA GLY A 199 -19.79 -6.69 -10.00
C GLY A 199 -19.80 -8.17 -9.63
N ALA A 200 -20.38 -9.02 -10.49
CA ALA A 200 -20.41 -10.47 -10.29
C ALA A 200 -19.02 -11.13 -10.23
N PHE A 201 -17.98 -10.43 -10.72
CA PHE A 201 -16.59 -10.86 -10.72
C PHE A 201 -15.78 -10.18 -9.59
N GLY A 202 -16.42 -9.60 -8.57
CA GLY A 202 -15.77 -8.92 -7.44
C GLY A 202 -15.09 -9.83 -6.42
N THR A 203 -14.79 -11.08 -6.76
CA THR A 203 -14.14 -12.03 -5.84
C THR A 203 -13.08 -12.87 -6.55
N PRO A 204 -12.07 -13.37 -5.82
CA PRO A 204 -11.09 -14.33 -6.37
C PRO A 204 -11.74 -15.60 -6.93
N ASP A 205 -12.90 -15.98 -6.39
CA ASP A 205 -13.64 -17.17 -6.82
C ASP A 205 -14.36 -16.96 -8.15
N THR A 206 -14.75 -15.73 -8.47
CA THR A 206 -15.49 -15.42 -9.70
C THR A 206 -14.63 -14.78 -10.78
N CYS A 207 -13.67 -13.91 -10.44
CA CYS A 207 -12.72 -13.35 -11.41
C CYS A 207 -11.53 -14.28 -11.61
N LYS A 208 -11.49 -14.95 -12.77
CA LYS A 208 -10.43 -15.88 -13.13
C LYS A 208 -9.41 -15.25 -14.07
N PRO A 209 -8.16 -15.76 -14.10
CA PRO A 209 -7.18 -15.34 -15.09
C PRO A 209 -7.73 -15.48 -16.52
N SER A 210 -7.43 -14.50 -17.38
CA SER A 210 -7.78 -14.49 -18.79
C SER A 210 -6.56 -14.77 -19.66
N GLU A 211 -6.75 -14.89 -20.98
CA GLU A 211 -5.62 -14.96 -21.92
C GLU A 211 -4.73 -13.70 -21.85
N TYR A 212 -5.33 -12.54 -21.57
CA TYR A 212 -4.62 -11.26 -21.47
C TYR A 212 -3.84 -11.15 -20.16
N SER A 213 -4.42 -11.52 -19.01
CA SER A 213 -3.64 -11.56 -17.77
C SER A 213 -2.57 -12.67 -17.83
N GLY A 214 -2.87 -13.79 -18.48
CA GLY A 214 -1.90 -14.84 -18.77
C GLY A 214 -0.70 -14.36 -19.61
N PHE A 215 -0.91 -13.44 -20.57
CA PHE A 215 0.17 -12.80 -21.32
C PHE A 215 1.14 -12.04 -20.39
N PHE A 216 0.61 -11.16 -19.53
CA PHE A 216 1.42 -10.42 -18.56
C PHE A 216 2.12 -11.37 -17.58
N LYS A 217 1.40 -12.36 -17.06
CA LYS A 217 1.94 -13.30 -16.06
C LYS A 217 3.07 -14.15 -16.61
N LYS A 218 2.93 -14.62 -17.85
CA LYS A 218 3.95 -15.43 -18.51
C LYS A 218 5.26 -14.65 -18.68
N ALA A 219 5.18 -13.37 -19.02
CA ALA A 219 6.36 -12.54 -19.18
C ALA A 219 6.95 -12.07 -17.84
N CYS A 220 6.10 -11.84 -16.85
CA CYS A 220 6.47 -11.25 -15.56
C CYS A 220 5.84 -12.04 -14.39
N PRO A 221 6.38 -13.24 -14.08
CA PRO A 221 5.75 -14.19 -13.15
C PRO A 221 5.71 -13.71 -11.69
N THR A 222 6.54 -12.74 -11.34
CA THR A 222 6.59 -12.13 -10.00
C THR A 222 5.74 -10.88 -9.87
N ALA A 223 5.15 -10.37 -10.95
CA ALA A 223 4.26 -9.21 -10.91
C ALA A 223 2.79 -9.64 -10.89
N TYR A 224 1.91 -8.80 -10.34
CA TYR A 224 0.46 -8.99 -10.48
C TYR A 224 0.06 -8.82 -11.93
N SER A 225 -0.63 -9.80 -12.50
CA SER A 225 -1.18 -9.69 -13.85
C SER A 225 -2.67 -9.33 -13.90
N TYR A 226 -3.39 -9.44 -12.77
CA TYR A 226 -4.79 -9.05 -12.58
C TYR A 226 -5.09 -8.92 -11.08
N ALA A 227 -6.28 -8.40 -10.72
CA ALA A 227 -6.58 -7.93 -9.36
C ALA A 227 -6.53 -8.99 -8.24
N TYR A 228 -6.61 -10.30 -8.55
CA TYR A 228 -6.56 -11.37 -7.54
C TYR A 228 -5.41 -12.35 -7.75
N ASP A 229 -4.29 -11.89 -8.33
CA ASP A 229 -3.07 -12.68 -8.56
C ASP A 229 -2.15 -12.75 -7.33
N ASP A 230 -2.70 -12.95 -6.13
CA ASP A 230 -1.94 -12.81 -4.87
C ASP A 230 -0.85 -13.89 -4.72
N GLY A 231 -1.14 -15.12 -5.12
CA GLY A 231 -0.37 -16.31 -4.74
C GLY A 231 1.11 -16.31 -5.14
N THR A 232 1.51 -15.50 -6.13
CA THR A 232 2.91 -15.37 -6.59
C THR A 232 3.38 -13.93 -6.72
N SER A 233 2.55 -12.96 -6.36
CA SER A 233 2.77 -11.55 -6.70
C SER A 233 2.84 -10.63 -5.48
N THR A 234 2.37 -11.05 -4.31
CA THR A 234 2.59 -10.31 -3.06
C THR A 234 3.89 -10.71 -2.39
N PHE A 235 4.73 -9.74 -2.06
CA PHE A 235 6.01 -9.96 -1.40
C PHE A 235 6.03 -9.29 -0.05
N THR A 236 6.73 -9.91 0.91
CA THR A 236 6.87 -9.36 2.26
C THR A 236 8.32 -9.24 2.67
N CYS A 237 8.62 -8.22 3.45
CA CYS A 237 9.91 -8.01 4.11
C CYS A 237 9.71 -7.28 5.44
N SER A 238 10.75 -7.06 6.22
CA SER A 238 10.66 -6.26 7.45
C SER A 238 11.96 -5.52 7.68
N GLY A 239 11.90 -4.21 7.90
CA GLY A 239 13.08 -3.40 8.22
C GLY A 239 14.10 -3.34 7.08
N ALA A 240 13.61 -3.27 5.84
CA ALA A 240 14.45 -3.11 4.65
C ALA A 240 14.29 -1.69 4.08
N ASP A 241 15.35 -1.24 3.40
CA ASP A 241 15.25 -0.19 2.39
C ASP A 241 14.88 -0.83 1.04
N TYR A 242 14.47 -0.04 0.06
CA TYR A 242 14.04 -0.58 -1.24
C TYR A 242 14.67 0.15 -2.41
N VAL A 243 15.08 -0.60 -3.43
CA VAL A 243 15.55 -0.07 -4.71
C VAL A 243 14.48 -0.33 -5.76
N ILE A 244 13.89 0.73 -6.28
CA ILE A 244 12.90 0.68 -7.37
C ILE A 244 13.63 1.07 -8.65
N THR A 245 13.75 0.15 -9.60
CA THR A 245 14.53 0.36 -10.83
C THR A 245 13.63 0.34 -12.06
N PHE A 246 13.65 1.43 -12.84
CA PHE A 246 13.10 1.48 -14.19
C PHE A 246 14.09 0.90 -15.19
N CYS A 247 13.61 0.10 -16.15
CA CYS A 247 14.40 -0.64 -17.14
C CYS A 247 15.56 -1.44 -16.53
N PRO A 248 15.32 -2.28 -15.51
CA PRO A 248 16.37 -3.10 -14.92
C PRO A 248 16.99 -4.01 -15.97
N SER A 249 18.31 -4.20 -15.91
CA SER A 249 18.98 -5.18 -16.73
C SER A 249 18.39 -6.58 -16.48
N PRO A 250 18.13 -7.40 -17.53
CA PRO A 250 17.68 -8.77 -17.33
C PRO A 250 18.84 -9.59 -16.75
N SER A 251 18.94 -9.65 -15.42
CA SER A 251 19.80 -10.62 -14.75
C SER A 251 19.19 -12.02 -14.90
N SER A 252 19.98 -12.99 -15.36
CA SER A 252 19.64 -14.41 -15.33
C SER A 252 19.06 -14.79 -13.96
N SER A 253 18.03 -15.63 -13.97
CA SER A 253 17.24 -16.11 -12.82
C SER A 253 18.02 -16.74 -11.64
N GLU A 254 19.35 -16.68 -11.64
CA GLU A 254 20.22 -17.16 -10.56
C GLU A 254 20.70 -16.05 -9.60
N ASP A 255 20.77 -14.78 -10.03
CA ASP A 255 21.24 -13.68 -9.16
C ASP A 255 20.16 -13.15 -8.20
N LEU A 256 18.88 -13.47 -8.44
CA LEU A 256 17.77 -13.12 -7.54
C LEU A 256 17.65 -14.02 -6.30
N LYS A 257 18.53 -15.02 -6.16
CA LYS A 257 18.59 -15.92 -5.00
C LYS A 257 19.84 -15.75 -4.12
N SER A 258 20.80 -14.91 -4.50
CA SER A 258 22.06 -14.76 -3.75
C SER A 258 22.72 -13.39 -3.92
N ALA A 259 22.02 -12.32 -3.56
CA ALA A 259 22.68 -11.03 -3.38
C ALA A 259 23.23 -10.93 -1.94
N SER A 260 24.43 -11.47 -1.72
CA SER A 260 25.26 -11.04 -0.59
C SER A 260 25.80 -9.63 -0.89
N PRO A 261 25.90 -8.72 0.10
CA PRO A 261 26.29 -7.35 -0.17
C PRO A 261 27.77 -7.27 -0.62
N PRO A 262 28.09 -6.47 -1.65
CA PRO A 262 29.47 -6.11 -1.92
C PRO A 262 30.01 -5.28 -0.75
N ARG A 263 31.17 -5.70 -0.25
CA ARG A 263 31.92 -5.04 0.82
C ARG A 263 32.34 -3.64 0.35
N LEU A 264 31.65 -2.60 0.82
CA LEU A 264 32.16 -1.23 0.76
C LEU A 264 33.37 -1.11 1.69
N GLN A 265 34.54 -0.81 1.11
CA GLN A 265 35.70 -0.33 1.87
C GLN A 265 35.46 1.16 2.21
N PRO A 266 35.75 1.60 3.44
CA PRO A 266 35.66 3.02 3.78
C PRO A 266 36.89 3.76 3.26
N ASP A 267 36.69 4.65 2.29
CA ASP A 267 37.68 5.67 1.96
C ASP A 267 37.70 6.74 3.06
N VAL A 268 38.91 7.00 3.52
CA VAL A 268 39.28 7.93 4.58
C VAL A 268 39.12 9.36 4.07
N LEU A 269 38.19 10.13 4.64
CA LEU A 269 38.20 11.58 4.54
C LEU A 269 38.34 12.22 5.92
N ASN A 270 39.50 12.84 6.09
CA ASN A 270 39.99 13.53 7.27
C ASN A 270 39.40 14.94 7.30
N VAL A 271 38.70 15.33 8.38
CA VAL A 271 38.22 16.72 8.56
C VAL A 271 38.85 17.30 9.82
N SER A 272 39.78 18.24 9.61
CA SER A 272 40.34 19.11 10.63
C SER A 272 39.46 20.35 10.81
N ASP A 273 39.07 20.57 12.07
CA ASP A 273 38.73 21.79 12.80
C ASP A 273 38.57 23.12 12.02
N ALA A 274 37.38 23.74 12.16
CA ALA A 274 37.24 25.19 12.29
C ALA A 274 35.91 25.56 12.97
N SER A 275 36.04 25.90 14.26
CA SER A 275 35.02 26.53 15.11
C SER A 275 34.51 27.87 14.56
N GLN A 276 33.19 28.05 14.46
CA GLN A 276 32.60 29.40 14.47
C GLN A 276 31.21 29.42 15.12
N ARG A 277 31.07 30.37 16.05
CA ARG A 277 29.98 30.55 17.02
C ARG A 277 28.73 31.14 16.37
N ILE A 278 27.56 30.57 16.65
CA ILE A 278 26.26 31.21 16.37
C ILE A 278 25.67 31.74 17.68
N SER A 279 25.48 33.06 17.73
CA SER A 279 24.85 33.78 18.83
C SER A 279 23.35 33.51 18.88
N VAL A 280 22.86 33.22 20.08
CA VAL A 280 21.44 33.03 20.40
C VAL A 280 20.76 34.40 20.45
N ALA A 281 19.72 34.60 19.63
CA ALA A 281 18.74 35.66 19.85
C ALA A 281 17.40 35.01 20.23
N LEU A 282 17.01 35.21 21.49
CA LEU A 282 15.70 34.89 22.03
C LEU A 282 14.64 35.77 21.37
N SER A 283 13.60 35.17 20.82
CA SER A 283 12.30 35.82 20.65
C SER A 283 11.21 34.95 21.28
N LEU A 284 10.48 35.57 22.19
CA LEU A 284 9.45 35.02 23.03
C LEU A 284 8.18 34.70 22.22
N GLY A 285 7.65 33.50 22.44
CA GLY A 285 6.23 33.31 22.75
C GLY A 285 5.25 33.14 21.59
N VAL A 286 5.13 31.91 21.07
CA VAL A 286 3.81 31.28 20.85
C VAL A 286 3.94 29.82 21.26
N LEU A 287 3.36 29.47 22.42
CA LEU A 287 3.28 28.10 22.92
C LEU A 287 2.19 27.36 22.13
N ALA A 288 2.53 26.84 20.95
CA ALA A 288 1.70 25.86 20.28
C ALA A 288 1.93 24.51 20.97
N VAL A 289 1.06 24.17 21.91
CA VAL A 289 1.02 22.83 22.50
C VAL A 289 0.61 21.88 21.38
N ALA A 290 1.60 21.26 20.74
CA ALA A 290 1.38 20.12 19.86
C ALA A 290 0.90 18.96 20.74
N VAL A 291 -0.42 18.80 20.84
CA VAL A 291 -1.02 17.58 21.36
C VAL A 291 -0.66 16.49 20.36
N SER A 292 0.40 15.73 20.65
CA SER A 292 0.76 14.53 19.90
C SER A 292 -0.36 13.52 20.10
N TRP A 293 -1.22 13.38 19.10
CA TRP A 293 -2.20 12.31 19.03
C TRP A 293 -1.41 11.00 18.94
N LEU A 294 -1.37 10.22 20.03
CA LEU A 294 -0.93 8.83 19.94
C LEU A 294 -1.90 8.11 19.00
N GLU A 295 -1.39 7.60 17.88
CA GLU A 295 -2.18 6.74 17.00
C GLU A 295 -2.77 5.58 17.82
N PRO A 296 -4.07 5.30 17.72
CA PRO A 296 -4.71 4.30 18.55
C PRO A 296 -4.16 2.92 18.18
N LYS A 297 -3.46 2.31 19.13
CA LYS A 297 -2.91 0.96 18.97
C LYS A 297 -4.05 -0.06 18.96
N VAL A 298 -4.40 -0.54 17.78
CA VAL A 298 -5.31 -1.70 17.60
C VAL A 298 -4.49 -2.98 17.72
N ILE A 299 -4.98 -3.95 18.49
CA ILE A 299 -4.37 -5.28 18.58
C ILE A 299 -4.95 -6.14 17.45
N THR A 300 -4.12 -6.55 16.51
CA THR A 300 -4.48 -7.51 15.47
C THR A 300 -4.20 -8.94 15.94
N ILE A 301 -5.12 -9.85 15.67
CA ILE A 301 -5.08 -11.26 16.07
C ILE A 301 -5.41 -12.16 14.89
N ASP A 302 -4.78 -13.33 14.81
CA ASP A 302 -5.12 -14.32 13.78
C ASP A 302 -6.53 -14.92 14.00
N VAL A 303 -7.08 -15.56 12.96
CA VAL A 303 -8.42 -16.17 13.00
C VAL A 303 -8.58 -17.24 14.09
N SER A 304 -7.52 -17.94 14.50
CA SER A 304 -7.60 -18.96 15.56
C SER A 304 -7.69 -18.32 16.95
N GLN A 305 -6.99 -17.20 17.15
CA GLN A 305 -7.12 -16.38 18.34
C GLN A 305 -8.49 -15.68 18.39
N ALA A 306 -8.96 -15.16 17.25
CA ALA A 306 -10.28 -14.57 17.12
C ALA A 306 -11.36 -15.60 17.49
N GLN A 307 -11.29 -16.81 16.94
CA GLN A 307 -12.22 -17.88 17.27
C GLN A 307 -12.27 -18.16 18.78
N LYS A 308 -11.12 -18.25 19.46
CA LYS A 308 -11.08 -18.48 20.92
C LYS A 308 -11.75 -17.35 21.71
N LEU A 309 -11.49 -16.10 21.32
CA LEU A 309 -12.06 -14.93 22.00
C LEU A 309 -13.57 -14.82 21.78
N LEU A 310 -14.02 -15.10 20.57
CA LEU A 310 -15.43 -15.11 20.22
C LEU A 310 -16.20 -16.18 21.02
N HIS A 311 -15.64 -17.38 21.17
CA HIS A 311 -16.20 -18.40 22.07
C HIS A 311 -16.14 -18.03 23.56
N SER A 312 -15.28 -17.08 23.95
CA SER A 312 -15.22 -16.53 25.31
C SER A 312 -16.22 -15.39 25.55
N GLY A 313 -17.06 -15.06 24.57
CA GLY A 313 -18.16 -14.10 24.70
C GLY A 313 -17.91 -12.72 24.11
N TYR A 314 -16.82 -12.53 23.35
CA TYR A 314 -16.60 -11.33 22.54
C TYR A 314 -17.67 -11.21 21.44
N THR A 315 -18.04 -9.99 21.09
CA THR A 315 -18.94 -9.72 19.96
C THR A 315 -18.12 -9.65 18.68
N PHE A 316 -18.57 -10.38 17.65
CA PHE A 316 -18.02 -10.22 16.30
C PHE A 316 -18.74 -9.06 15.59
N LEU A 317 -17.99 -8.06 15.17
CA LEU A 317 -18.49 -6.96 14.36
C LEU A 317 -17.98 -7.14 12.94
N ASP A 318 -18.84 -7.62 12.07
CA ASP A 318 -18.58 -7.76 10.65
C ASP A 318 -18.77 -6.39 9.97
N VAL A 319 -17.67 -5.83 9.46
CA VAL A 319 -17.67 -4.50 8.82
C VAL A 319 -17.72 -4.56 7.30
N ARG A 320 -17.97 -5.74 6.73
CA ARG A 320 -18.26 -5.93 5.31
C ARG A 320 -19.63 -5.33 4.96
N THR A 321 -19.91 -5.24 3.67
CA THR A 321 -21.24 -4.80 3.24
C THR A 321 -22.33 -5.80 3.65
N VAL A 322 -23.59 -5.38 3.61
CA VAL A 322 -24.73 -6.23 3.96
C VAL A 322 -24.79 -7.44 3.03
N GLU A 323 -24.52 -7.22 1.75
CA GLU A 323 -24.52 -8.25 0.72
C GLU A 323 -23.45 -9.32 0.99
N GLU A 324 -22.22 -8.89 1.30
CA GLU A 324 -21.13 -9.80 1.68
C GLU A 324 -21.44 -10.60 2.94
N PHE A 325 -22.22 -10.02 3.87
CA PHE A 325 -22.62 -10.68 5.12
C PHE A 325 -23.73 -11.72 4.91
N GLU A 326 -24.73 -11.40 4.09
CA GLU A 326 -25.83 -12.29 3.74
C GLU A 326 -25.38 -13.52 2.94
N GLU A 327 -24.39 -13.36 2.06
CA GLU A 327 -23.77 -14.47 1.31
C GLU A 327 -23.07 -15.49 2.20
N GLY A 328 -22.63 -15.06 3.38
CA GLY A 328 -22.02 -15.92 4.37
C GLY A 328 -21.25 -15.14 5.41
N HIS A 329 -21.43 -15.50 6.67
CA HIS A 329 -20.74 -14.87 7.79
C HIS A 329 -20.34 -15.88 8.85
N VAL A 330 -19.53 -15.43 9.80
CA VAL A 330 -19.08 -16.26 10.92
C VAL A 330 -20.30 -16.77 11.71
N ASP A 331 -20.40 -18.07 11.95
CA ASP A 331 -21.52 -18.67 12.70
C ASP A 331 -21.27 -18.58 14.22
N LEU A 332 -21.83 -17.55 14.84
CA LEU A 332 -21.73 -17.29 16.28
C LEU A 332 -23.03 -16.67 16.81
N GLU A 333 -23.22 -16.76 18.12
CA GLU A 333 -24.40 -16.18 18.80
C GLU A 333 -24.41 -14.64 18.78
N LYS A 334 -23.23 -14.00 18.86
CA LYS A 334 -23.07 -12.53 18.93
C LYS A 334 -22.36 -11.98 17.71
N VAL A 335 -23.11 -11.84 16.62
CA VAL A 335 -22.63 -11.25 15.36
C VAL A 335 -23.45 -10.03 15.02
N LEU A 336 -22.78 -8.94 14.69
CA LEU A 336 -23.38 -7.71 14.19
C LEU A 336 -22.78 -7.39 12.83
N ASN A 337 -23.60 -6.91 11.89
CA ASN A 337 -23.11 -6.36 10.63
C ASN A 337 -23.32 -4.84 10.61
N VAL A 338 -22.22 -4.10 10.52
CA VAL A 338 -22.24 -2.64 10.34
C VAL A 338 -21.18 -2.28 9.31
N PRO A 339 -21.57 -2.05 8.03
CA PRO A 339 -20.63 -1.79 6.96
C PRO A 339 -19.75 -0.57 7.23
N TYR A 340 -18.43 -0.73 7.13
CA TYR A 340 -17.48 0.40 7.22
C TYR A 340 -17.39 1.18 5.91
N TRP A 341 -17.54 0.47 4.78
CA TRP A 341 -17.59 1.04 3.44
C TRP A 341 -18.96 0.78 2.81
N LEU A 342 -19.37 1.68 1.92
CA LEU A 342 -20.58 1.60 1.10
C LEU A 342 -20.18 1.64 -0.36
N TYR A 343 -20.84 0.83 -1.18
CA TYR A 343 -20.72 0.94 -2.64
C TYR A 343 -21.72 1.97 -3.15
N THR A 344 -21.20 3.05 -3.73
CA THR A 344 -21.98 4.07 -4.42
C THR A 344 -21.71 3.97 -5.93
N PRO A 345 -22.55 4.58 -6.78
CA PRO A 345 -22.26 4.70 -8.21
C PRO A 345 -20.93 5.41 -8.52
N GLN A 346 -20.36 6.13 -7.56
CA GLN A 346 -19.09 6.85 -7.66
C GLN A 346 -17.90 6.01 -7.17
N GLY A 347 -18.13 4.81 -6.65
CA GLY A 347 -17.12 3.89 -6.13
C GLY A 347 -17.33 3.55 -4.66
N GLU A 348 -16.24 3.19 -3.99
CA GLU A 348 -16.27 2.82 -2.58
C GLU A 348 -16.11 4.07 -1.70
N GLU A 349 -17.09 4.29 -0.80
CA GLU A 349 -17.10 5.42 0.11
C GLU A 349 -17.13 4.96 1.57
N ILE A 350 -16.45 5.70 2.46
CA ILE A 350 -16.52 5.43 3.90
C ILE A 350 -17.93 5.73 4.40
N ASN A 351 -18.55 4.78 5.10
CA ASN A 351 -19.87 4.95 5.69
C ASN A 351 -19.85 6.10 6.72
N PRO A 352 -20.47 7.26 6.43
CA PRO A 352 -20.41 8.42 7.32
C PRO A 352 -21.15 8.17 8.65
N ASN A 353 -22.02 7.16 8.69
CA ASN A 353 -22.81 6.80 9.86
C ASN A 353 -22.22 5.62 10.65
N PHE A 354 -21.05 5.09 10.25
CA PHE A 354 -20.45 3.89 10.87
C PHE A 354 -20.37 3.99 12.40
N LEU A 355 -19.68 5.03 12.90
CA LEU A 355 -19.48 5.20 14.34
C LEU A 355 -20.79 5.38 15.11
N LYS A 356 -21.75 6.12 14.52
CA LYS A 356 -23.07 6.36 15.11
C LYS A 356 -23.84 5.05 15.25
N HIS A 357 -23.79 4.18 14.23
CA HIS A 357 -24.51 2.91 14.24
C HIS A 357 -23.85 1.92 15.22
N VAL A 358 -22.52 1.80 15.21
CA VAL A 358 -21.80 0.96 16.19
C VAL A 358 -22.11 1.43 17.62
N SER A 359 -22.12 2.74 17.88
CA SER A 359 -22.40 3.30 19.21
C SER A 359 -23.85 3.10 19.67
N SER A 360 -24.80 2.83 18.76
CA SER A 360 -26.17 2.46 19.12
C SER A 360 -26.33 0.97 19.46
N LEU A 361 -25.38 0.13 19.05
CA LEU A 361 -25.43 -1.33 19.21
C LEU A 361 -24.43 -1.84 20.27
N CYS A 362 -23.32 -1.13 20.48
CA CYS A 362 -22.20 -1.53 21.34
C CYS A 362 -21.80 -0.39 22.28
N ASN A 363 -21.36 -0.76 23.48
CA ASN A 363 -20.75 0.16 24.43
C ASN A 363 -19.22 0.24 24.23
N GLN A 364 -18.60 1.36 24.61
CA GLN A 364 -17.15 1.57 24.53
C GLN A 364 -16.33 0.57 25.37
N THR A 365 -16.93 -0.10 26.34
CA THR A 365 -16.27 -1.13 27.17
C THR A 365 -16.44 -2.55 26.62
N ASP A 366 -17.30 -2.75 25.62
CA ASP A 366 -17.56 -4.06 25.07
C ASP A 366 -16.31 -4.64 24.40
N HIS A 367 -16.19 -5.96 24.49
CA HIS A 367 -15.10 -6.73 23.93
C HIS A 367 -15.43 -7.10 22.48
N LEU A 368 -14.78 -6.43 21.52
CA LEU A 368 -15.10 -6.54 20.09
C LEU A 368 -13.96 -7.21 19.32
N VAL A 369 -14.33 -8.10 18.41
CA VAL A 369 -13.45 -8.56 17.32
C VAL A 369 -14.06 -8.08 16.01
N LEU A 370 -13.33 -7.26 15.26
CA LEU A 370 -13.78 -6.77 13.96
C LEU A 370 -13.21 -7.67 12.87
N GLY A 371 -14.07 -8.04 11.92
CA GLY A 371 -13.67 -8.77 10.74
C GLY A 371 -14.18 -8.10 9.47
N CYS A 372 -13.38 -8.19 8.40
CA CYS A 372 -13.84 -7.93 7.05
C CYS A 372 -13.47 -9.11 6.14
N LYS A 373 -13.46 -8.93 4.81
CA LYS A 373 -13.08 -9.99 3.87
C LYS A 373 -11.65 -10.51 4.10
N SER A 374 -10.67 -9.59 4.16
CA SER A 374 -9.23 -9.92 4.25
C SER A 374 -8.53 -9.42 5.52
N GLY A 375 -9.21 -8.64 6.37
CA GLY A 375 -8.62 -8.04 7.59
C GLY A 375 -8.20 -6.56 7.44
N VAL A 376 -8.10 -6.04 6.22
CA VAL A 376 -7.66 -4.66 5.95
C VAL A 376 -8.73 -3.64 6.37
N ARG A 377 -9.96 -3.79 5.86
CA ARG A 377 -11.09 -2.88 6.18
C ARG A 377 -11.41 -2.86 7.67
N SER A 378 -11.38 -4.01 8.33
CA SER A 378 -11.61 -4.13 9.78
C SER A 378 -10.51 -3.48 10.61
N LEU A 379 -9.27 -3.39 10.09
CA LEU A 379 -8.21 -2.62 10.75
C LEU A 379 -8.52 -1.12 10.77
N TYR A 380 -8.94 -0.55 9.63
CA TYR A 380 -9.36 0.86 9.55
C TYR A 380 -10.56 1.15 10.46
N ALA A 381 -11.60 0.31 10.40
CA ALA A 381 -12.76 0.40 11.27
C ALA A 381 -12.37 0.30 12.76
N SER A 382 -11.45 -0.59 13.11
CA SER A 382 -10.94 -0.75 14.48
C SER A 382 -10.22 0.51 14.96
N LYS A 383 -9.40 1.15 14.12
CA LYS A 383 -8.75 2.42 14.46
C LYS A 383 -9.78 3.49 14.78
N VAL A 384 -10.83 3.62 13.95
CA VAL A 384 -11.92 4.58 14.20
C VAL A 384 -12.60 4.33 15.54
N LEU A 385 -12.89 3.07 15.89
CA LEU A 385 -13.52 2.74 17.17
C LEU A 385 -12.60 3.05 18.37
N VAL A 386 -11.33 2.67 18.30
CA VAL A 386 -10.37 2.96 19.39
C VAL A 386 -10.15 4.47 19.54
N SER A 387 -10.01 5.22 18.44
CA SER A 387 -9.97 6.70 18.45
C SER A 387 -11.20 7.31 19.10
N SER A 388 -12.36 6.64 18.96
CA SER A 388 -13.65 7.08 19.48
C SER A 388 -13.94 6.56 20.89
N GLY A 389 -12.94 5.98 21.56
CA GLY A 389 -13.00 5.58 22.97
C GLY A 389 -13.36 4.12 23.24
N PHE A 390 -13.52 3.28 22.23
CA PHE A 390 -13.71 1.84 22.44
C PHE A 390 -12.41 1.20 22.94
N LYS A 391 -12.47 0.55 24.11
CA LYS A 391 -11.27 0.13 24.85
C LYS A 391 -10.76 -1.26 24.46
N ASN A 392 -11.67 -2.15 24.06
CA ASN A 392 -11.39 -3.58 23.92
C ASN A 392 -11.63 -4.07 22.48
N VAL A 393 -11.03 -3.39 21.51
CA VAL A 393 -11.18 -3.67 20.08
C VAL A 393 -9.99 -4.49 19.57
N LYS A 394 -10.28 -5.57 18.84
CA LYS A 394 -9.26 -6.37 18.14
C LYS A 394 -9.61 -6.50 16.66
N ASN A 395 -8.61 -6.39 15.79
CA ASN A 395 -8.77 -6.68 14.37
C ASN A 395 -8.50 -8.17 14.12
N MET A 396 -9.37 -8.85 13.37
CA MET A 396 -9.15 -10.22 12.91
C MET A 396 -8.38 -10.21 11.59
N ASP A 397 -7.11 -10.62 11.65
CA ASP A 397 -6.24 -10.75 10.49
C ASP A 397 -6.70 -11.87 9.55
N GLY A 398 -6.47 -11.68 8.25
CA GLY A 398 -6.93 -12.57 7.19
C GLY A 398 -8.45 -12.59 6.97
N GLY A 399 -9.22 -11.96 7.86
CA GLY A 399 -10.66 -11.76 7.73
C GLY A 399 -11.48 -13.05 7.55
N TYR A 400 -12.63 -12.91 6.90
CA TYR A 400 -13.55 -14.01 6.59
C TYR A 400 -12.90 -15.08 5.70
N ILE A 401 -12.00 -14.69 4.78
CA ILE A 401 -11.27 -15.64 3.92
C ILE A 401 -10.45 -16.61 4.77
N ALA A 402 -9.61 -16.10 5.67
CA ALA A 402 -8.80 -16.95 6.53
C ALA A 402 -9.66 -17.78 7.50
N TRP A 403 -10.83 -17.28 7.91
CA TRP A 403 -11.78 -18.03 8.75
C TRP A 403 -12.32 -19.26 8.01
N VAL A 404 -12.71 -19.10 6.74
CA VAL A 404 -13.17 -20.18 5.87
C VAL A 404 -12.04 -21.14 5.51
N ASP A 405 -10.83 -20.65 5.24
CA ASP A 405 -9.65 -21.49 4.94
C ASP A 405 -9.29 -22.41 6.12
N LYS A 406 -9.47 -21.92 7.35
CA LYS A 406 -9.34 -22.73 8.57
C LYS A 406 -10.53 -23.65 8.83
N ARG A 407 -11.54 -23.62 7.96
CA ARG A 407 -12.78 -24.40 8.04
C ARG A 407 -13.53 -24.16 9.35
N PHE A 408 -13.49 -22.92 9.85
CA PHE A 408 -14.28 -22.54 11.01
C PHE A 408 -15.75 -22.34 10.63
N PRO A 409 -16.69 -22.47 11.59
CA PRO A 409 -18.12 -22.42 11.29
C PRO A 409 -18.56 -21.13 10.62
N VAL A 410 -19.37 -21.26 9.57
CA VAL A 410 -20.00 -20.14 8.85
C VAL A 410 -21.49 -20.40 8.69
N LYS A 411 -22.27 -19.33 8.80
CA LYS A 411 -23.70 -19.33 8.57
C LYS A 411 -23.95 -18.77 7.18
N VAL A 412 -24.63 -19.55 6.37
CA VAL A 412 -25.04 -19.19 5.02
C VAL A 412 -26.56 -19.14 5.03
N GLU A 413 -27.16 -18.01 4.69
CA GLU A 413 -28.60 -18.00 4.48
C GLU A 413 -28.91 -18.73 3.18
N HIS A 414 -29.57 -19.89 3.29
CA HIS A 414 -30.22 -20.49 2.13
C HIS A 414 -31.34 -19.54 1.70
N LYS A 415 -31.15 -18.81 0.59
CA LYS A 415 -32.27 -18.27 -0.17
C LYS A 415 -33.10 -19.47 -0.64
N GLU A 416 -34.15 -19.81 0.11
CA GLU A 416 -35.25 -20.60 -0.44
C GLU A 416 -35.74 -19.84 -1.67
N LEU A 417 -35.42 -20.37 -2.86
CA LEU A 417 -36.10 -20.00 -4.08
C LEU A 417 -37.58 -20.31 -3.86
N LYS A 418 -38.39 -19.28 -3.58
CA LYS A 418 -39.85 -19.40 -3.65
C LYS A 418 -40.20 -19.72 -5.09
N TYR A 419 -40.59 -20.96 -5.32
CA TYR A 419 -40.94 -21.52 -6.62
C TYR A 419 -42.35 -21.11 -7.09
N ASP A 420 -42.77 -19.87 -6.78
CA ASP A 420 -44.15 -19.39 -7.03
C ASP A 420 -44.23 -18.07 -7.83
N GLU A 421 -43.15 -17.63 -8.49
CA GLU A 421 -43.20 -16.47 -9.43
C GLU A 421 -42.59 -16.79 -10.81
N LEU A 422 -42.93 -17.95 -11.38
CA LEU A 422 -42.74 -18.27 -12.81
C LEU A 422 -44.08 -18.45 -13.52
#